data_AF-A0A420DY62-F1
#
_entry.id   AF-A0A420DY62-F1
#
_cell.length_a   1.000
_cell.length_b   1.000
_cell.length_c   1.000
_cell.angle_alpha   90.00
_cell.angle_beta   90.00
_cell.angle_gamma   90.00
#
_symmetry.space_group_name_H-M   'P 1'
#
loop_
_entity.id
_entity.type
_entity.pdbx_description
1 polymer ?
#
loop_
_entity_poly.entity_id
_entity_poly.type
_entity_poly.pdbx_seq_one_letter_code
_entity_poly.pdbx_strand_id
1 'polypeptide(L)' 'MNYSKTLKLTLLSLISWLLYFWIENAKIIENFSDKLDRVYSTRGLGILIFMYLGKYFLFLLAVISIIFLFKVFLTKKTIN' A
#
# COMPACT_ATOMS: atom_id res chain seq x y z
N MET A 1 22.86 -11.87 11.17
CA MET A 1 21.55 -11.40 10.65
C MET A 1 21.57 -9.87 10.69
N ASN A 2 21.58 -9.19 9.54
CA ASN A 2 21.67 -7.72 9.50
C ASN A 2 20.35 -7.12 10.00
N TYR A 3 20.26 -6.81 11.31
CA TYR A 3 19.08 -6.22 11.97
C TYR A 3 18.55 -4.98 11.24
N SER A 4 19.44 -4.22 10.60
CA SER A 4 19.11 -3.10 9.72
C SER A 4 18.15 -3.47 8.58
N LYS A 5 18.30 -4.64 7.95
CA LYS A 5 17.45 -5.07 6.83
C LYS A 5 16.04 -5.42 7.29
N THR A 6 15.92 -6.10 8.44
CA THR A 6 14.62 -6.49 9.01
C THR A 6 13.82 -5.26 9.48
N LEU A 7 14.49 -4.30 10.13
CA LEU A 7 13.87 -3.03 10.55
C LEU A 7 13.35 -2.20 9.38
N LYS A 8 14.10 -2.13 8.26
CA LYS A 8 13.66 -1.41 7.06
C LYS A 8 12.40 -2.05 6.45
N LEU A 9 12.32 -3.37 6.45
CA LEU A 9 11.16 -4.12 5.94
C LEU A 9 9.90 -3.91 6.79
N THR A 10 10.03 -3.95 8.12
CA THR A 10 8.92 -3.64 9.02
C THR A 10 8.47 -2.19 8.91
N LEU A 11 9.40 -1.23 8.82
CA LEU A 11 9.05 0.18 8.63
C LEU A 11 8.34 0.43 7.31
N LEU A 12 8.80 -0.20 6.22
CA LEU A 12 8.14 -0.11 4.91
C LEU A 12 6.74 -0.73 4.93
N SER A 13 6.57 -1.87 5.62
CA SER A 13 5.26 -2.50 5.82
C SER A 13 4.31 -1.58 6.59
N LEU A 14 4.79 -1.00 7.69
CA LEU A 14 3.99 -0.16 8.57
C LEU A 14 3.59 1.14 7.88
N ILE A 15 4.50 1.76 7.13
CA ILE A 15 4.23 2.95 6.29
C ILE A 15 3.25 2.61 5.17
N SER A 16 3.43 1.48 4.47
CA SER A 16 2.51 1.08 3.38
C SER A 16 1.10 0.83 3.89
N TRP A 17 0.98 0.24 5.08
CA TRP A 17 -0.30 -0.03 5.71
C TRP A 17 -0.98 1.27 6.20
N LEU A 18 -0.21 2.19 6.77
CA LEU A 18 -0.69 3.52 7.14
C LEU A 18 -1.18 4.31 5.92
N LEU A 19 -0.41 4.30 4.81
CA LEU A 19 -0.80 4.93 3.55
C LEU A 19 -2.08 4.31 2.99
N TYR A 20 -2.21 2.99 3.00
CA TYR A 20 -3.42 2.31 2.56
C TYR A 20 -4.64 2.75 3.38
N PHE A 21 -4.53 2.74 4.71
CA PHE A 21 -5.64 3.13 5.59
C PHE A 21 -6.00 4.60 5.42
N TRP A 22 -5.01 5.45 5.17
CA TRP A 22 -5.21 6.88 4.96
C TRP A 22 -5.91 7.14 3.62
N ILE A 23 -5.52 6.44 2.56
CA ILE A 23 -6.16 6.47 1.24
C ILE A 23 -7.61 5.96 1.34
N GLU A 24 -7.86 4.85 2.03
CA GLU A 24 -9.20 4.26 2.20
C GLU A 24 -10.16 5.21 2.94
N ASN A 25 -9.69 5.88 3.98
CA ASN A 25 -10.52 6.79 4.79
C ASN A 25 -10.50 8.24 4.32
N ALA A 26 -9.62 8.59 3.39
CA ALA A 26 -9.57 9.91 2.81
C ALA A 26 -10.79 10.12 1.90
N LYS A 27 -11.84 10.73 2.46
CA LYS A 27 -12.93 11.39 1.71
C LYS A 27 -12.43 12.34 0.61
N ILE A 28 -11.15 12.70 0.66
CA ILE A 28 -10.46 13.46 -0.37
C ILE A 28 -10.46 12.70 -1.70
N ILE A 29 -10.24 11.39 -1.72
CA ILE A 29 -10.21 10.58 -2.95
C ILE A 29 -11.60 10.55 -3.60
N GLU A 30 -12.64 10.37 -2.79
CA GLU A 30 -14.03 10.38 -3.21
C GLU A 30 -14.44 11.76 -3.75
N ASN A 31 -14.11 12.83 -3.02
CA ASN A 31 -14.36 14.21 -3.46
C ASN A 31 -13.52 14.62 -4.68
N PHE A 32 -12.32 14.04 -4.86
CA PHE A 32 -11.47 14.32 -6.02
C PHE A 32 -11.97 13.58 -7.25
N SER A 33 -12.45 12.35 -7.08
CA SER A 33 -13.17 11.58 -8.10
C SER A 33 -14.40 12.34 -8.58
N ASP A 34 -15.27 12.76 -7.67
CA ASP A 34 -16.50 13.50 -7.99
C ASP A 34 -16.22 14.83 -8.69
N LYS A 35 -15.14 15.52 -8.33
CA LYS A 35 -14.73 16.77 -8.98
C LYS A 35 -14.09 16.52 -10.35
N LEU A 36 -13.31 15.46 -10.53
CA LEU A 36 -12.69 15.13 -11.81
C LEU A 36 -13.72 14.64 -12.83
N ASP A 37 -14.69 13.83 -12.42
CA ASP A 37 -15.76 13.36 -13.30
C ASP A 37 -16.63 14.52 -13.81
N ARG A 38 -16.87 15.54 -12.97
CA ARG A 38 -17.62 16.74 -13.37
C ARG A 38 -16.86 17.67 -14.32
N VAL A 39 -15.53 17.71 -14.27
CA VAL A 39 -14.73 18.70 -15.00
C VAL A 39 -14.07 18.11 -16.25
N TYR A 40 -13.70 16.83 -16.24
CA TYR A 40 -12.96 16.19 -17.33
C TYR A 40 -13.47 14.76 -17.58
N SER A 41 -14.68 14.60 -18.10
CA SER A 41 -15.29 13.29 -18.38
C SER A 41 -14.40 12.32 -19.20
N THR A 42 -13.52 12.82 -20.09
CA THR A 42 -12.67 11.97 -20.94
C THR A 42 -11.24 11.75 -20.39
N ARG A 43 -10.71 12.66 -19.55
CA ARG A 43 -9.36 12.53 -18.94
C ARG A 43 -9.40 12.08 -17.47
N GLY A 44 -10.54 12.26 -16.82
CA GLY A 44 -10.81 11.87 -15.43
C GLY A 44 -10.73 10.36 -15.22
N LEU A 45 -11.19 9.57 -16.19
CA LEU A 45 -11.09 8.10 -16.17
C LEU A 45 -9.65 7.61 -16.02
N GLY A 46 -8.68 8.22 -16.72
CA GLY A 46 -7.27 7.83 -16.61
C GLY A 46 -6.68 8.09 -15.22
N ILE A 47 -7.03 9.23 -14.62
CA ILE A 47 -6.58 9.60 -13.26
C ILE A 47 -7.26 8.71 -12.22
N LEU A 48 -8.55 8.44 -12.38
CA LEU A 48 -9.32 7.51 -11.55
C LEU A 48 -8.70 6.11 -11.57
N ILE A 49 -8.45 5.56 -12.76
CA ILE A 49 -7.80 4.26 -12.93
C ILE A 49 -6.43 4.28 -12.26
N PHE A 50 -5.61 5.32 -12.46
CA PHE A 50 -4.30 5.41 -11.83
C PHE A 50 -4.37 5.47 -10.30
N MET A 51 -5.37 6.16 -9.75
CA MET A 51 -5.57 6.30 -8.31
C MET A 51 -6.02 4.98 -7.67
N TYR A 52 -6.97 4.28 -8.30
CA TYR A 52 -7.37 2.92 -7.88
C TYR A 52 -6.23 1.92 -8.06
N LEU A 53 -5.53 1.94 -9.19
CA LEU A 53 -4.40 1.04 -9.47
C LEU A 53 -3.26 1.27 -8.45
N GLY A 54 -2.98 2.51 -8.09
CA GLY A 54 -2.04 2.88 -7.04
C GLY A 54 -2.44 2.35 -5.66
N LYS A 55 -3.73 2.45 -5.31
CA LYS A 55 -4.28 1.87 -4.07
C LYS A 55 -4.06 0.35 -4.00
N TYR A 56 -4.39 -0.37 -5.06
CA TYR A 56 -4.19 -1.83 -5.12
C TYR A 56 -2.71 -2.22 -5.15
N PHE A 57 -1.85 -1.43 -5.79
CA PHE A 57 -0.42 -1.63 -5.79
C PHE A 57 0.17 -1.53 -4.37
N LEU A 58 -0.21 -0.52 -3.60
CA LEU A 58 0.20 -0.37 -2.20
C LEU A 58 -0.27 -1.52 -1.33
N PHE A 59 -1.50 -1.99 -1.55
CA PHE A 59 -2.05 -3.15 -0.84
C PHE A 59 -1.25 -4.43 -1.12
N LEU A 60 -0.96 -4.72 -2.40
CA LEU A 60 -0.14 -5.87 -2.79
C LEU A 60 1.25 -5.80 -2.15
N LEU A 61 1.86 -4.62 -2.12
CA LEU A 61 3.18 -4.41 -1.53
C LEU A 61 3.17 -4.67 -0.01
N ALA A 62 2.10 -4.27 0.68
CA ALA A 62 1.91 -4.58 2.09
C ALA A 62 1.74 -6.10 2.33
N VAL A 63 0.93 -6.79 1.52
CA VAL A 63 0.74 -8.25 1.62
C VAL A 63 2.05 -9.00 1.39
N ILE A 64 2.80 -8.66 0.33
CA ILE A 64 4.10 -9.28 0.04
C ILE A 64 5.07 -9.08 1.20
N SER A 65 5.11 -7.89 1.78
CA SER A 65 5.96 -7.59 2.93
C SER A 65 5.62 -8.44 4.16
N ILE A 66 4.32 -8.64 4.44
CA ILE A 66 3.85 -9.50 5.53
C ILE A 66 4.25 -10.96 5.30
N ILE A 67 4.06 -11.48 4.08
CA ILE A 67 4.47 -12.86 3.72
C ILE A 67 5.98 -13.04 3.93
N PHE A 68 6.79 -12.05 3.56
CA PHE A 68 8.23 -12.09 3.74
C PHE A 68 8.62 -12.08 5.23
N LEU A 69 7.95 -11.26 6.04
CA LEU A 69 8.11 -11.24 7.49
C LEU A 69 7.76 -12.60 8.13
N PHE A 70 6.66 -13.21 7.69
CA PHE A 70 6.22 -14.52 8.19
C PHE A 70 7.24 -15.61 7.86
N LYS A 71 7.77 -15.61 6.62
CA LYS A 71 8.84 -16.53 6.20
C LYS A 71 10.07 -16.38 7.09
N VAL A 72 10.55 -15.16 7.31
CA VAL A 72 11.71 -14.89 8.19
C VAL A 72 11.45 -15.39 9.61
N PHE A 73 10.25 -15.18 10.15
CA PHE A 73 9.89 -15.63 11.49
C PHE A 73 9.89 -17.17 11.62
N LEU A 74 9.34 -17.87 10.62
CA LEU A 74 9.37 -19.34 10.55
C LEU A 74 10.80 -19.88 10.42
N THR A 75 11.65 -19.25 9.61
CA THR A 75 13.04 -19.71 9.44
C THR A 75 13.85 -19.50 10.72
N LYS A 76 13.53 -18.47 11.49
CA LYS A 76 14.15 -18.20 12.80
C LYS A 76 13.74 -19.24 13.86
N LYS A 77 12.52 -19.80 13.75
CA LYS A 77 12.02 -20.86 14.63
C LYS A 77 12.66 -22.23 14.34
N THR A 78 13.18 -22.46 13.14
CA THR A 78 13.82 -23.74 12.76
C THR A 78 15.30 -23.84 13.17
N ILE A 79 15.95 -22.71 13.49
CA ILE A 79 17.39 -22.65 13.83
C ILE A 79 17.63 -22.51 15.35
N ASN A 80 16.55 -22.51 16.16
CA ASN A 80 16.60 -22.40 17.61
C ASN A 80 15.88 -23.59 18.24
#